data_AF-A0AAD7G9N8-F1
#
_entry.id   AF-A0AAD7G9N8-F1
#
_cell.length_a   1.000
_cell.length_b   1.000
_cell.length_c   1.000
_cell.angle_alpha   90.00
_cell.angle_beta   90.00
_cell.angle_gamma   90.00
#
_symmetry.space_group_name_H-M   'P 1'
#
loop_
_entity.id
_entity.type
_entity.pdbx_description
1 polymer ?
#
loop_
_entity_poly.entity_id
_entity_poly.type
_entity_poly.pdbx_seq_one_letter_code
_entity_poly.pdbx_strand_id
1 'polypeptide(L)'
;MSSDLCPVYAPFFSAMGCTSAIVFTCAYGTAKSGVGIAAMSVLRPDQMMKCVVPVIMAGIIAIYGLVVSVLIASDLAVSMSLAQGFVQLGAGLSVGLAGLAAGFAIGIVGDAGVRGTAQQPRLFVGMVHPHPHFREVLGLYGLIVALIMNTKSQDMTGVVRVFPPSSSRRKISSHLRTVLSALDRARARHPNASLKCPARARAAPDAA
;
A
#
# COMPACT_ATOMS: atom_id res chain seq x y z
N MET A 1 -17.83 -19.24 19.77
CA MET A 1 -17.03 -19.91 20.81
C MET A 1 -15.64 -19.34 20.73
N SER A 2 -15.21 -18.69 21.82
CA SER A 2 -13.87 -18.12 21.95
C SER A 2 -12.87 -19.26 22.05
N SER A 3 -12.22 -19.60 20.95
CA SER A 3 -11.01 -20.43 20.99
C SER A 3 -9.89 -19.57 21.59
N ASP A 4 -8.96 -20.14 22.37
CA ASP A 4 -7.85 -19.39 23.01
C ASP A 4 -7.02 -18.53 22.02
N LEU A 5 -7.04 -18.89 20.72
CA LEU A 5 -6.35 -18.16 19.66
C LEU A 5 -7.17 -17.03 19.00
N CYS A 6 -8.49 -16.95 19.24
CA CYS A 6 -9.42 -16.06 18.56
C CYS A 6 -10.29 -15.26 19.56
N PRO A 7 -9.71 -14.35 20.35
CA PRO A 7 -10.49 -13.52 21.28
C PRO A 7 -11.26 -12.40 20.55
N VAL A 8 -12.32 -11.89 21.19
CA VAL A 8 -13.20 -10.83 20.64
C VAL A 8 -12.45 -9.52 20.37
N TYR A 9 -11.32 -9.29 21.06
CA TYR A 9 -10.49 -8.10 20.87
C TYR A 9 -9.44 -8.22 19.75
N ALA A 10 -9.33 -9.36 19.06
CA ALA A 10 -8.39 -9.52 17.95
C ALA A 10 -8.50 -8.44 16.84
N PRO A 11 -9.70 -8.04 16.36
CA PRO A 11 -9.83 -6.97 15.35
C PRO A 11 -9.34 -5.60 15.79
N PHE A 12 -9.20 -5.33 17.10
CA PHE A 12 -8.70 -4.05 17.59
C PHE A 12 -7.28 -3.77 17.11
N PHE A 13 -6.39 -4.77 17.11
CA PHE A 13 -5.01 -4.61 16.66
C PHE A 13 -4.91 -4.34 15.15
N SER A 14 -5.77 -4.97 14.36
CA SER A 14 -5.86 -4.71 12.91
C SER A 14 -6.36 -3.29 12.62
N ALA A 15 -7.39 -2.84 13.33
CA ALA A 15 -7.91 -1.48 13.22
C ALA A 15 -6.83 -0.43 13.57
N MET A 16 -6.06 -0.65 14.65
CA MET A 16 -4.92 0.20 14.99
C MET A 16 -3.83 0.16 13.92
N GLY A 17 -3.55 -1.01 13.32
CA GLY A 17 -2.64 -1.15 12.18
C GLY A 17 -3.06 -0.29 11.00
N CYS A 18 -4.33 -0.36 10.61
CA CYS A 18 -4.95 0.44 9.56
C CYS A 18 -4.85 1.96 9.83
N THR A 19 -5.13 2.39 11.06
CA THR A 19 -5.00 3.80 11.46
C THR A 19 -3.55 4.26 11.47
N SER A 20 -2.65 3.47 12.05
CA SER A 20 -1.21 3.81 12.15
C SER A 20 -0.54 3.94 10.78
N ALA A 21 -0.97 3.15 9.80
CA ALA A 21 -0.48 3.22 8.42
C ALA A 21 -0.74 4.58 7.75
N ILE A 22 -1.86 5.25 8.04
CA ILE A 22 -2.19 6.57 7.46
C ILE A 22 -1.72 7.71 8.36
N VAL A 23 -1.97 7.66 9.66
CA VAL A 23 -1.74 8.80 10.57
C VAL A 23 -0.27 9.22 10.61
N PHE A 24 0.65 8.26 10.55
CA PHE A 24 2.08 8.56 10.55
C PHE A 24 2.62 8.99 9.18
N THR A 25 1.82 8.90 8.11
CA THR A 25 2.30 9.31 6.79
C THR A 25 2.38 10.82 6.61
N CYS A 26 3.14 11.18 5.57
CA CYS A 26 3.82 12.45 5.37
C CYS A 26 2.89 13.68 5.41
N ALA A 27 2.80 14.34 6.58
CA ALA A 27 2.25 15.69 6.71
C ALA A 27 3.36 16.77 6.83
N TYR A 28 4.43 16.45 7.58
CA TYR A 28 5.50 17.41 7.86
C TYR A 28 6.33 17.76 6.60
N GLY A 29 6.56 16.80 5.71
CA GLY A 29 7.34 17.01 4.48
C GLY A 29 6.73 18.08 3.58
N THR A 30 5.41 18.04 3.41
CA THR A 30 4.62 19.02 2.66
C THR A 30 4.60 20.38 3.36
N ALA A 31 4.40 20.41 4.68
CA ALA A 31 4.36 21.66 5.44
C ALA A 31 5.69 22.43 5.37
N LYS A 32 6.83 21.76 5.62
CA LYS A 32 8.16 22.40 5.56
C LYS A 32 8.53 22.85 4.15
N SER A 33 8.32 22.01 3.14
CA SER A 33 8.62 22.36 1.75
C SER A 33 7.71 23.50 1.26
N GLY A 34 6.44 23.53 1.66
CA GLY A 34 5.49 24.57 1.31
C GLY A 34 5.88 25.95 1.84
N VAL A 35 6.38 26.05 3.07
CA VAL A 35 6.90 27.31 3.64
C VAL A 35 8.11 27.81 2.85
N GLY A 36 9.03 26.92 2.45
CA GLY A 36 10.19 27.27 1.63
C GLY A 36 9.80 27.78 0.24
N ILE A 37 8.82 27.14 -0.40
CA ILE A 37 8.29 27.56 -1.71
C ILE A 37 7.60 28.93 -1.59
N ALA A 38 6.75 29.12 -0.59
CA ALA A 38 6.03 30.38 -0.38
C ALA A 38 6.98 31.56 -0.09
N ALA A 39 8.07 31.32 0.64
CA ALA A 39 9.08 32.35 0.89
C ALA A 39 9.85 32.72 -0.40
N MET A 40 10.14 31.74 -1.26
CA MET A 40 10.87 31.96 -2.51
C MET A 40 9.98 32.57 -3.61
N SER A 41 8.70 32.20 -3.67
CA SER A 41 7.75 32.67 -4.69
C SER A 41 7.50 34.18 -4.63
N VAL A 42 7.72 34.81 -3.48
CA VAL A 42 7.63 36.28 -3.33
C VAL A 42 8.78 36.99 -4.04
N LEU A 43 9.98 36.41 -4.00
CA LEU A 43 11.19 37.04 -4.57
C LEU A 43 11.40 36.67 -6.04
N ARG A 44 11.11 35.43 -6.43
CA ARG A 44 11.32 34.91 -7.79
C ARG A 44 10.19 33.96 -8.23
N PRO A 45 9.03 34.51 -8.64
CA PRO A 45 7.88 33.69 -9.04
C PRO A 45 8.15 32.81 -10.27
N ASP A 46 9.05 33.20 -11.17
CA ASP A 46 9.40 32.43 -12.38
C ASP A 46 9.95 31.03 -12.08
N GLN A 47 10.48 30.80 -10.89
CA GLN A 47 11.08 29.54 -10.47
C GLN A 47 10.12 28.71 -9.58
N MET A 48 8.90 29.20 -9.33
CA MET A 48 7.93 28.56 -8.44
C MET A 48 7.54 27.16 -8.94
N MET A 49 7.21 27.02 -10.23
CA MET A 49 6.79 25.73 -10.81
C MET A 49 7.87 24.66 -10.74
N LYS A 50 9.14 25.06 -10.78
CA LYS A 50 10.28 24.15 -10.64
C LYS A 50 10.42 23.66 -9.20
N CYS A 51 10.11 24.50 -8.22
CA CYS A 51 10.24 24.19 -6.80
C CYS A 51 9.09 23.35 -6.22
N VAL A 52 8.06 23.01 -6.99
CA VAL A 52 6.94 22.16 -6.54
C VAL A 52 7.31 20.68 -6.42
N VAL A 53 8.39 20.24 -7.10
CA VAL A 53 8.81 18.82 -7.14
C VAL A 53 8.93 18.17 -5.74
N PRO A 54 9.54 18.78 -4.70
CA PRO A 54 9.64 18.18 -3.36
C PRO A 54 8.28 17.96 -2.68
N VAL A 55 7.27 18.81 -2.97
CA VAL A 55 5.91 18.65 -2.44
C VAL A 55 5.24 17.43 -3.07
N ILE A 56 5.42 17.23 -4.37
CA ILE A 56 4.89 16.06 -5.07
C ILE A 56 5.52 14.78 -4.51
N MET A 57 6.84 14.76 -4.28
CA MET A 57 7.53 13.58 -3.71
C MET A 57 7.08 13.26 -2.27
N ALA A 58 6.82 14.29 -1.45
CA ALA A 58 6.21 14.08 -0.13
C ALA A 58 4.80 13.47 -0.23
N GLY A 59 4.04 13.81 -1.28
CA GLY A 59 2.70 13.28 -1.54
C GLY A 59 2.69 11.80 -1.91
N ILE A 60 3.69 11.30 -2.65
CA ILE A 60 3.76 9.88 -3.04
C ILE A 60 3.89 8.98 -1.79
N ILE A 61 4.64 9.41 -0.77
CA ILE A 61 4.77 8.66 0.50
C ILE A 61 3.42 8.53 1.23
N ALA A 62 2.54 9.53 1.14
CA ALA A 62 1.20 9.44 1.72
C ALA A 62 0.35 8.37 1.02
N ILE A 63 0.52 8.20 -0.29
CA ILE A 63 -0.17 7.15 -1.07
C ILE A 63 0.28 5.76 -0.62
N TYR A 64 1.55 5.58 -0.22
CA TYR A 64 2.02 4.29 0.29
C TYR A 64 1.27 3.82 1.55
N GLY A 65 1.04 4.72 2.51
CA GLY A 65 0.24 4.40 3.70
C GLY A 65 -1.25 4.20 3.40
N LEU A 66 -1.80 4.97 2.46
CA LEU A 66 -3.17 4.79 1.98
C LEU A 66 -3.38 3.40 1.38
N VAL A 67 -2.48 2.95 0.50
CA VAL A 67 -2.55 1.63 -0.14
C VAL A 67 -2.52 0.51 0.92
N VAL A 68 -1.61 0.56 1.88
CA VAL A 68 -1.52 -0.45 2.95
C VAL A 68 -2.78 -0.44 3.83
N SER A 69 -3.29 0.73 4.19
CA SER A 69 -4.53 0.87 4.97
C SER A 69 -5.74 0.25 4.27
N VAL A 70 -5.92 0.51 2.97
CA VAL A 70 -7.00 -0.10 2.17
C VAL A 70 -6.86 -1.62 2.07
N LEU A 71 -5.63 -2.13 1.95
CA LEU A 71 -5.38 -3.57 1.92
C LEU A 71 -5.70 -4.25 3.26
N ILE A 72 -5.34 -3.65 4.39
CA ILE A 72 -5.67 -4.16 5.73
C ILE A 72 -7.19 -4.10 5.97
N ALA A 73 -7.84 -3.00 5.59
CA ALA A 73 -9.29 -2.83 5.74
C ALA A 73 -10.09 -3.88 4.94
N SER A 74 -9.58 -4.30 3.79
CA SER A 74 -10.22 -5.31 2.94
C SER A 74 -10.15 -6.74 3.53
N ASP A 75 -9.17 -7.01 4.39
CA ASP A 75 -8.96 -8.31 5.04
C ASP A 75 -9.50 -8.36 6.49
N LEU A 76 -10.25 -7.34 6.89
CA LEU A 76 -10.82 -7.24 8.24
C LEU A 76 -12.03 -8.16 8.40
N ALA A 77 -11.96 -9.08 9.35
CA ALA A 77 -13.04 -10.02 9.67
C ALA A 77 -13.32 -10.08 11.18
N VAL A 78 -14.57 -10.33 11.57
CA VAL A 78 -15.01 -10.43 12.97
C VAL A 78 -14.35 -11.62 13.69
N SER A 79 -14.05 -12.69 12.96
CA SER A 79 -13.36 -13.88 13.47
C SER A 79 -11.95 -13.96 12.87
N MET A 80 -10.97 -13.33 13.52
CA MET A 80 -9.55 -13.40 13.16
C MET A 80 -8.72 -14.01 14.29
N SER A 81 -7.57 -14.58 13.96
CA SER A 81 -6.61 -15.02 14.98
C SER A 81 -5.85 -13.82 15.55
N LEU A 82 -5.43 -13.92 16.81
CA LEU A 82 -4.65 -12.86 17.46
C LEU A 82 -3.29 -12.65 16.78
N ALA A 83 -2.67 -13.72 16.27
CA ALA A 83 -1.43 -13.65 15.49
C ALA A 83 -1.61 -12.82 14.20
N GLN A 84 -2.74 -12.99 13.50
CA GLN A 84 -3.06 -12.21 12.31
C GLN A 84 -3.19 -10.71 12.64
N GLY A 85 -3.86 -10.38 13.75
CA GLY A 85 -4.00 -9.00 14.21
C GLY A 85 -2.67 -8.31 14.50
N PHE A 86 -1.71 -9.02 15.11
CA PHE A 86 -0.36 -8.48 15.35
C PHE A 86 0.46 -8.31 14.07
N VAL A 87 0.31 -9.21 13.09
CA VAL A 87 0.98 -9.06 11.79
C VAL A 87 0.45 -7.84 11.05
N GLN A 88 -0.87 -7.61 11.05
CA GLN A 88 -1.48 -6.43 10.43
C GLN A 88 -1.12 -5.12 11.17
N LEU A 89 -0.97 -5.16 12.50
CA LEU A 89 -0.43 -4.04 13.28
C LEU A 89 1.03 -3.73 12.90
N GLY A 90 1.88 -4.75 12.80
CA GLY A 90 3.28 -4.61 12.38
C GLY A 90 3.42 -4.10 10.95
N ALA A 91 2.57 -4.56 10.03
CA ALA A 91 2.52 -4.08 8.66
C ALA A 91 2.17 -2.58 8.60
N GLY A 92 1.18 -2.12 9.38
CA GLY A 92 0.82 -0.71 9.45
C GLY A 92 1.90 0.19 10.07
N LEU A 93 2.51 -0.26 11.17
CA LEU A 93 3.57 0.51 11.86
C LEU A 93 4.86 0.60 11.04
N SER A 94 5.25 -0.46 10.35
CA SER A 94 6.46 -0.47 9.51
C SER A 94 6.39 0.55 8.38
N VAL A 95 5.27 0.60 7.63
CA VAL A 95 5.08 1.61 6.58
C VAL A 95 4.89 3.02 7.15
N GLY A 96 4.14 3.16 8.24
CA GLY A 96 3.84 4.45 8.85
C GLY A 96 5.10 5.15 9.39
N LEU A 97 5.91 4.45 10.19
CA LEU A 97 7.14 5.02 10.78
C LEU A 97 8.25 5.25 9.73
N ALA A 98 8.40 4.33 8.75
CA ALA A 98 9.33 4.53 7.65
C ALA A 98 8.92 5.73 6.79
N GLY A 99 7.62 5.88 6.50
CA GLY A 99 7.06 7.00 5.77
C GLY A 99 7.21 8.33 6.50
N LEU A 100 7.06 8.34 7.83
CA LEU A 100 7.32 9.51 8.68
C LEU A 100 8.79 9.94 8.60
N ALA A 101 9.73 9.01 8.78
CA ALA A 101 11.16 9.29 8.74
C ALA A 101 11.62 9.79 7.35
N ALA A 102 11.11 9.17 6.28
CA ALA A 102 11.34 9.62 4.91
C ALA A 102 10.77 11.03 4.69
N GLY A 103 9.52 11.27 5.09
CA GLY A 103 8.84 12.55 4.96
C GLY A 103 9.52 13.69 5.72
N PHE A 104 10.02 13.43 6.93
CA PHE A 104 10.74 14.43 7.73
C PHE A 104 11.94 14.98 6.99
N ALA A 105 12.75 14.08 6.45
CA ALA A 105 13.99 14.52 5.87
C ALA A 105 13.85 14.90 4.39
N ILE A 106 12.76 14.54 3.70
CA ILE A 106 12.37 15.21 2.43
C ILE A 106 11.99 16.66 2.73
N GLY A 107 11.23 16.91 3.80
CA GLY A 107 10.83 18.28 4.18
C GLY A 107 12.00 19.20 4.50
N ILE A 108 12.98 18.72 5.28
CA ILE A 108 14.17 19.51 5.64
C ILE A 108 15.05 19.78 4.41
N VAL A 109 15.29 18.75 3.60
CA VAL A 109 16.04 18.88 2.34
C VAL A 109 15.32 19.80 1.36
N GLY A 110 14.00 19.69 1.27
CA GLY A 110 13.15 20.50 0.40
C GLY A 110 13.23 21.97 0.77
N ASP A 111 13.02 22.34 2.04
CA ASP A 111 13.10 23.72 2.53
C ASP A 111 14.50 24.33 2.34
N ALA A 112 15.58 23.58 2.63
CA ALA A 112 16.95 24.04 2.37
C ALA A 112 17.26 24.17 0.88
N GLY A 113 16.79 23.23 0.06
CA GLY A 113 17.02 23.18 -1.38
C GLY A 113 16.34 24.31 -2.13
N VAL A 114 15.07 24.63 -1.81
CA VAL A 114 14.34 25.72 -2.47
C VAL A 114 14.94 27.08 -2.13
N ARG A 115 15.43 27.26 -0.90
CA ARG A 115 16.16 28.46 -0.48
C ARG A 115 17.52 28.60 -1.17
N GLY A 116 18.27 27.50 -1.32
CA GLY A 116 19.54 27.49 -2.06
C GLY A 116 19.36 27.78 -3.55
N THR A 117 18.29 27.27 -4.15
CA THR A 117 17.94 27.51 -5.56
C THR A 117 17.61 28.99 -5.82
N ALA A 118 17.07 29.70 -4.83
CA ALA A 118 16.81 31.13 -4.93
C ALA A 118 18.10 31.95 -5.14
N GLN A 119 19.21 31.54 -4.49
CA GLN A 119 20.52 32.19 -4.61
C GLN A 119 21.21 31.82 -5.92
N GLN A 120 21.28 30.53 -6.25
CA GLN A 120 21.89 30.05 -7.50
C GLN A 120 20.98 29.02 -8.20
N PRO A 121 20.43 29.33 -9.39
CA PRO A 121 19.52 28.43 -10.09
C PRO A 121 20.21 27.18 -10.64
N ARG A 122 21.56 27.14 -10.69
CA ARG A 122 22.32 25.95 -11.08
C ARG A 122 22.23 24.82 -10.04
N LEU A 123 21.92 25.13 -8.78
CA LEU A 123 21.70 24.13 -7.71
C LEU A 123 20.39 23.35 -7.89
N PHE A 124 19.49 23.80 -8.76
CA PHE A 124 18.21 23.14 -9.02
C PHE A 124 18.36 21.68 -9.47
N VAL A 125 19.38 21.39 -10.30
CA VAL A 125 19.64 20.03 -10.80
C VAL A 125 20.05 19.10 -9.65
N GLY A 126 20.81 19.61 -8.68
CA GLY A 126 21.21 18.90 -7.47
C GLY A 126 20.05 18.68 -6.48
N MET A 127 19.06 19.59 -6.46
CA MET A 127 17.83 19.42 -5.70
C MET A 127 16.86 18.39 -6.31
N VAL A 128 16.75 18.31 -7.65
CA VAL A 128 15.77 17.44 -8.33
C VAL A 128 16.26 16.00 -8.57
N HIS A 129 17.49 15.79 -9.03
CA HIS A 129 17.87 14.49 -9.59
C HIS A 129 18.48 13.52 -8.55
N PRO A 130 19.55 13.87 -7.80
CA PRO A 130 20.22 12.90 -6.93
C PRO A 130 19.69 12.88 -5.48
N HIS A 131 19.10 13.96 -4.99
CA HIS A 131 18.87 14.14 -3.55
C HIS A 131 17.53 13.57 -3.02
N PRO A 132 16.39 13.66 -3.74
CA PRO A 132 15.09 13.19 -3.22
C PRO A 132 14.92 11.66 -3.27
N HIS A 133 15.33 11.02 -4.37
CA HIS A 133 15.12 9.60 -4.61
C HIS A 133 15.75 8.72 -3.51
N PHE A 134 16.93 9.09 -3.02
CA PHE A 134 17.60 8.32 -1.96
C PHE A 134 16.77 8.22 -0.67
N ARG A 135 15.97 9.25 -0.39
CA ARG A 135 15.11 9.28 0.79
C ARG A 135 13.77 8.60 0.56
N GLU A 136 13.27 8.64 -0.66
CA GLU A 136 12.02 7.97 -1.04
C GLU A 136 12.14 6.44 -0.99
N VAL A 137 13.32 5.92 -1.31
CA VAL A 137 13.63 4.48 -1.20
C VAL A 137 13.42 3.96 0.25
N LEU A 138 13.62 4.79 1.28
CA LEU A 138 13.31 4.41 2.68
C LEU A 138 11.82 4.13 2.88
N GLY A 139 10.94 4.92 2.25
CA GLY A 139 9.50 4.71 2.30
C GLY A 139 9.07 3.47 1.50
N LEU A 140 9.70 3.23 0.35
CA LEU A 140 9.47 2.04 -0.47
C LEU A 140 9.85 0.76 0.28
N TYR A 141 10.95 0.75 1.05
CA TYR A 141 11.30 -0.41 1.87
C TYR A 141 10.21 -0.73 2.91
N GLY A 142 9.65 0.28 3.57
CA GLY A 142 8.52 0.10 4.50
C GLY A 142 7.28 -0.50 3.82
N LEU A 143 6.97 -0.05 2.61
CA LEU A 143 5.86 -0.58 1.81
C LEU A 143 6.07 -2.05 1.43
N ILE A 144 7.26 -2.43 0.96
CA ILE A 144 7.57 -3.81 0.56
C ILE A 144 7.44 -4.75 1.77
N VAL A 145 7.96 -4.36 2.93
CA VAL A 145 7.86 -5.15 4.16
C VAL A 145 6.40 -5.33 4.58
N ALA A 146 5.60 -4.26 4.54
CA ALA A 146 4.18 -4.30 4.86
C ALA A 146 3.40 -5.24 3.91
N LEU A 147 3.71 -5.23 2.61
CA LEU A 147 3.09 -6.13 1.63
C LEU A 147 3.42 -7.60 1.90
N ILE A 148 4.68 -7.92 2.19
CA ILE A 148 5.08 -9.30 2.51
C ILE A 148 4.39 -9.79 3.80
N MET A 149 4.29 -8.93 4.81
CA MET A 149 3.55 -9.24 6.04
C MET A 149 2.07 -9.49 5.76
N ASN A 150 1.46 -8.68 4.89
CA ASN A 150 0.05 -8.83 4.54
C ASN A 150 -0.24 -10.09 3.70
N THR A 151 0.68 -10.51 2.83
CA THR A 151 0.55 -11.80 2.13
C THR A 151 0.56 -12.97 3.13
N LYS A 152 1.47 -12.93 4.12
CA LYS A 152 1.53 -13.97 5.16
C LYS A 152 0.34 -13.97 6.11
N SER A 153 -0.29 -12.82 6.37
CA SER A 153 -1.52 -12.78 7.18
C SER A 153 -2.69 -13.46 6.50
N GLN A 154 -2.79 -13.40 5.16
CA GLN A 154 -3.83 -14.10 4.40
C GLN A 154 -3.71 -15.64 4.51
N ASP A 155 -2.48 -16.17 4.57
CA ASP A 155 -2.26 -17.60 4.79
C ASP A 155 -2.78 -18.05 6.17
N MET A 156 -2.65 -17.19 7.20
CA MET A 156 -3.17 -17.45 8.55
C MET A 156 -4.71 -17.41 8.60
N THR A 157 -5.35 -16.61 7.75
CA THR A 157 -6.81 -16.60 7.57
C THR A 157 -7.32 -17.96 7.04
N GLY A 158 -6.50 -18.68 6.26
CA GLY A 158 -6.82 -20.00 5.72
C GLY A 158 -6.97 -21.10 6.79
N VAL A 159 -6.20 -21.01 7.88
CA VAL A 159 -6.24 -21.98 9.00
C VAL A 159 -7.54 -21.86 9.80
N VAL A 160 -8.06 -20.64 9.97
CA VAL A 160 -9.35 -20.40 10.67
C VAL A 160 -10.55 -20.82 9.81
N ARG A 161 -10.44 -20.81 8.47
CA ARG A 161 -11.51 -21.23 7.55
C ARG A 161 -11.82 -22.74 7.60
N VAL A 162 -11.00 -23.56 8.27
CA VAL A 162 -11.30 -24.97 8.56
C VAL A 162 -12.43 -25.10 9.60
N PHE A 163 -12.69 -24.06 10.40
CA PHE A 163 -13.89 -23.96 11.23
C PHE A 163 -14.78 -22.81 10.72
N PRO A 164 -15.78 -23.06 9.85
CA PRO A 164 -16.56 -21.98 9.25
C PRO A 164 -17.49 -21.31 10.28
N PRO A 165 -17.41 -19.98 10.52
CA PRO A 165 -18.55 -19.22 10.98
C PRO A 165 -19.38 -18.78 9.77
N SER A 166 -20.66 -19.10 9.84
CA SER A 166 -21.71 -18.89 8.85
C SER A 166 -22.10 -17.42 8.70
N SER A 167 -21.64 -16.71 7.64
CA SER A 167 -22.44 -15.59 7.06
C SER A 167 -21.95 -15.09 5.70
N SER A 168 -20.63 -14.92 5.48
CA SER A 168 -20.12 -14.30 4.24
C SER A 168 -19.85 -15.28 3.08
N ARG A 169 -20.35 -16.52 3.19
CA ARG A 169 -20.40 -17.51 2.09
C ARG A 169 -21.64 -17.35 1.20
N ARG A 170 -22.47 -16.30 1.34
CA ARG A 170 -23.69 -16.14 0.52
C ARG A 170 -23.49 -15.39 -0.80
N LYS A 171 -22.63 -14.36 -0.89
CA LYS A 171 -22.47 -13.59 -2.15
C LYS A 171 -21.55 -14.25 -3.18
N ILE A 172 -20.48 -14.92 -2.75
CA ILE A 172 -19.57 -15.64 -3.68
C ILE A 172 -20.16 -17.01 -4.09
N SER A 173 -21.00 -17.62 -3.24
CA SER A 173 -21.57 -18.93 -3.53
C SER A 173 -22.83 -18.90 -4.40
N SER A 174 -23.54 -17.77 -4.57
CA SER A 174 -24.63 -17.68 -5.56
C SER A 174 -24.07 -17.64 -6.98
N HIS A 175 -23.11 -16.76 -7.26
CA HIS A 175 -22.46 -16.69 -8.57
C HIS A 175 -21.74 -17.99 -8.92
N LEU A 176 -20.99 -18.58 -7.98
CA LEU A 176 -20.26 -19.81 -8.24
C LEU A 176 -21.22 -21.01 -8.39
N ARG A 177 -22.35 -21.10 -7.66
CA ARG A 177 -23.35 -22.17 -7.86
C ARG A 177 -24.13 -22.03 -9.15
N THR A 178 -24.41 -20.81 -9.61
CA THR A 178 -25.01 -20.58 -10.94
C THR A 178 -24.04 -21.00 -12.04
N VAL A 179 -22.75 -20.68 -11.91
CA VAL A 179 -21.72 -21.10 -12.87
C VAL A 179 -21.51 -22.61 -12.83
N LEU A 180 -21.44 -23.24 -11.65
CA LEU A 180 -21.27 -24.69 -11.51
C LEU A 180 -22.49 -25.47 -12.02
N SER A 181 -23.71 -25.01 -11.73
CA SER A 181 -24.94 -25.66 -12.23
C SER A 181 -25.20 -25.40 -13.72
N ALA A 182 -24.61 -24.35 -14.29
CA ALA A 182 -24.53 -24.15 -15.74
C ALA A 182 -23.46 -25.05 -16.38
N LEU A 183 -22.30 -25.24 -15.72
CA LEU A 183 -21.25 -26.15 -16.16
C LEU A 183 -21.67 -27.62 -16.08
N ASP A 184 -22.37 -28.05 -15.02
CA ASP A 184 -22.91 -29.41 -14.90
C ASP A 184 -24.03 -29.67 -15.91
N ARG A 185 -24.88 -28.67 -16.20
CA ARG A 185 -25.87 -28.76 -17.29
C ARG A 185 -25.24 -28.80 -18.68
N ALA A 186 -24.11 -28.12 -18.89
CA ALA A 186 -23.35 -28.20 -20.13
C ALA A 186 -22.62 -29.54 -20.27
N ARG A 187 -22.08 -30.08 -19.16
CA ARG A 187 -21.39 -31.37 -19.11
C ARG A 187 -22.32 -32.57 -19.31
N ALA A 188 -23.61 -32.44 -18.96
CA ALA A 188 -24.63 -33.46 -19.24
C ALA A 188 -25.08 -33.52 -20.72
N ARG A 189 -24.84 -32.48 -21.53
CA ARG A 189 -25.22 -32.46 -22.96
C ARG A 189 -24.15 -33.01 -23.91
N HIS A 190 -22.89 -33.11 -23.48
CA HIS A 190 -21.79 -33.66 -24.29
C HIS A 190 -20.81 -34.49 -23.44
N PRO A 191 -20.97 -35.82 -23.35
CA PRO A 191 -20.12 -36.67 -22.52
C PRO A 191 -18.69 -36.90 -23.05
N ASN A 192 -18.37 -36.49 -24.29
CA ASN A 192 -17.09 -36.79 -24.96
C ASN A 192 -16.26 -35.56 -25.41
N ALA A 193 -16.35 -34.43 -24.70
CA ALA A 193 -15.41 -33.31 -24.93
C ALA A 193 -14.15 -33.52 -24.07
N SER A 194 -13.18 -34.25 -24.62
CA SER A 194 -11.85 -34.45 -24.05
C SER A 194 -11.15 -33.13 -23.73
N LEU A 195 -10.45 -33.11 -22.60
CA LEU A 195 -9.58 -32.03 -22.13
C LEU A 195 -8.68 -31.49 -23.24
N LYS A 196 -8.69 -30.16 -23.43
CA LYS A 196 -7.52 -29.43 -23.90
C LYS A 196 -7.18 -28.37 -22.86
N CYS A 197 -6.30 -28.73 -21.92
CA CYS A 197 -5.58 -27.76 -21.12
C CYS A 197 -4.79 -26.84 -22.07
N PRO A 198 -4.94 -25.51 -22.03
CA PRO A 198 -3.89 -24.65 -22.52
C PRO A 198 -2.82 -24.56 -21.43
N ALA A 199 -1.87 -25.49 -21.49
CA ALA A 199 -0.55 -25.20 -21.00
C ALA A 199 0.06 -24.10 -21.88
N ARG A 200 0.79 -23.17 -21.23
CA ARG A 200 1.93 -22.44 -21.79
C ARG A 200 1.64 -21.22 -22.67
N ALA A 201 1.89 -20.03 -22.10
CA ALA A 201 2.40 -18.88 -22.85
C ALA A 201 3.36 -18.07 -21.95
N ARG A 202 4.64 -18.48 -21.95
CA ARG A 202 5.80 -17.64 -21.61
C ARG A 202 6.31 -17.05 -22.93
N ALA A 203 6.58 -15.75 -22.91
CA ALA A 203 7.57 -14.99 -23.68
C ALA A 203 7.49 -14.92 -25.23
N ALA A 204 7.30 -13.67 -25.71
CA ALA A 204 7.78 -12.91 -26.90
C ALA A 204 8.95 -13.46 -27.76
N PRO A 205 9.37 -12.81 -28.89
CA PRO A 205 8.78 -11.74 -29.75
C PRO A 205 8.94 -11.95 -31.30
N ASP A 206 8.42 -11.00 -32.08
CA ASP A 206 8.84 -10.43 -33.39
C ASP A 206 9.21 -11.25 -34.66
N ALA A 207 8.63 -10.75 -35.77
CA ALA A 207 9.19 -10.50 -37.11
C ALA A 207 9.27 -11.60 -38.19
N ALA A 208 8.82 -11.15 -39.38
CA ALA A 208 8.95 -11.67 -40.75
C ALA A 208 8.02 -12.80 -41.20
#